data_AF-A0A0C1KG56-F1
#
_entry.id   AF-A0A0C1KG56-F1
#
_cell.length_a   1.000
_cell.length_b   1.000
_cell.length_c   1.000
_cell.angle_alpha   90.00
_cell.angle_beta   90.00
_cell.angle_gamma   90.00
#
_symmetry.space_group_name_H-M   'P 1'
#
loop_
_entity.id
_entity.type
_entity.pdbx_description
1 polymer ?
#
loop_
_entity_poly.entity_id
_entity_poly.type
_entity_poly.pdbx_seq_one_letter_code
_entity_poly.pdbx_strand_id
1 'polypeptide(L)'
;MEEVSPIKENDDIQAMKDYLREWNEMYYMLFITGLNTGLRVGDILTLKVKDVQGWHIKLRERKTGKQITRRMTKELKKEMRRYVEGKPFHHFLFKSRQGQNKAITRERAYQIIHEAAEELGIDNVGTHTMRKTFGYKYYNKTKDVGTLQKMFNHSSPAITLRYIGIEQAELDDALRNFVI
;
A
#
# COMPACT_ATOMS: atom_id res chain seq x y z
N MET A 1 -16.38 -6.38 12.56
CA MET A 1 -15.09 -5.95 12.01
C MET A 1 -15.31 -4.54 11.54
N GLU A 2 -14.67 -3.57 12.16
CA GLU A 2 -14.75 -2.16 11.74
C GLU A 2 -14.32 -2.02 10.27
N GLU A 3 -14.95 -1.09 9.56
CA GLU A 3 -14.64 -0.85 8.16
C GLU A 3 -13.32 -0.10 8.03
N VAL A 4 -12.30 -0.77 7.49
CA VAL A 4 -10.97 -0.18 7.31
C VAL A 4 -11.00 0.95 6.26
N SER A 5 -10.47 2.13 6.57
CA SER A 5 -10.53 3.32 5.71
C SER A 5 -9.19 3.64 5.01
N PRO A 6 -9.22 4.38 3.88
CA PRO A 6 -8.01 5.03 3.36
C PRO A 6 -7.58 6.21 4.25
N ILE A 7 -6.29 6.52 4.30
CA ILE A 7 -5.79 7.77 4.88
C ILE A 7 -5.95 8.86 3.82
N LYS A 8 -6.87 9.80 4.07
CA LYS A 8 -7.22 10.84 3.08
C LYS A 8 -6.30 12.04 3.14
N GLU A 9 -5.87 12.47 4.33
CA GLU A 9 -5.03 13.66 4.48
C GLU A 9 -3.56 13.40 4.14
N ASN A 10 -2.90 14.39 3.54
CA ASN A 10 -1.47 14.27 3.24
C ASN A 10 -0.61 14.34 4.50
N ASP A 11 -1.03 15.12 5.48
CA ASP A 11 -0.31 15.31 6.73
C ASP A 11 -0.30 14.02 7.55
N ASP A 12 -1.43 13.31 7.65
CA ASP A 12 -1.51 11.98 8.27
C ASP A 12 -0.60 10.95 7.59
N ILE A 13 -0.56 10.95 6.25
CA ILE A 13 0.34 10.06 5.49
C ILE A 13 1.80 10.39 5.80
N GLN A 14 2.12 11.67 5.97
CA GLN A 14 3.48 12.10 6.28
C GLN A 14 3.85 11.76 7.72
N ALA A 15 2.97 12.02 8.68
CA ALA A 15 3.14 11.63 10.08
C ALA A 15 3.36 10.11 10.23
N MET A 16 2.55 9.30 9.55
CA MET A 16 2.74 7.83 9.51
C MET A 16 4.10 7.43 8.96
N LYS A 17 4.58 8.09 7.89
CA LYS A 17 5.90 7.81 7.32
C LYS A 17 7.01 8.15 8.31
N ASP A 18 6.93 9.30 8.97
CA ASP A 18 7.96 9.78 9.86
C ASP A 18 8.03 8.92 11.13
N TYR A 19 6.88 8.65 11.75
CA TYR A 19 6.77 7.77 12.92
C TYR A 19 7.29 6.36 12.65
N LEU A 20 6.85 5.73 11.54
CA LEU A 20 7.29 4.38 11.19
C LEU A 20 8.79 4.34 10.85
N ARG A 21 9.35 5.41 10.28
CA ARG A 21 10.78 5.49 9.95
C ARG A 21 11.63 5.61 11.21
N GLU A 22 11.20 6.43 12.16
CA GLU A 22 11.85 6.56 13.47
C GLU A 22 11.82 5.25 14.23
N TRP A 23 10.67 4.55 14.22
CA TRP A 23 10.54 3.26 14.88
C TRP A 23 11.38 2.17 14.22
N ASN A 24 11.26 2.00 12.89
CA ASN A 24 12.04 1.02 12.15
C ASN A 24 12.02 1.25 10.64
N GLU A 25 13.19 1.29 10.00
CA GLU A 25 13.29 1.45 8.54
C GLU A 25 12.46 0.40 7.76
N MET A 26 12.41 -0.87 8.21
CA MET A 26 11.59 -1.89 7.55
C MET A 26 10.10 -1.57 7.61
N TYR A 27 9.61 -0.99 8.72
CA TYR A 27 8.21 -0.64 8.90
C TYR A 27 7.81 0.52 7.99
N TYR A 28 8.67 1.54 7.91
CA TYR A 28 8.57 2.59 6.90
C TYR A 28 8.51 2.01 5.48
N MET A 29 9.45 1.12 5.14
CA MET A 29 9.51 0.51 3.81
C MET A 29 8.29 -0.34 3.48
N LEU A 30 7.71 -1.03 4.47
CA LEU A 30 6.45 -1.78 4.33
C LEU A 30 5.33 -0.82 3.93
N PHE A 31 5.21 0.29 4.67
CA PHE A 31 4.18 1.30 4.46
C PHE A 31 4.29 1.95 3.09
N ILE A 32 5.46 2.50 2.74
CA ILE A 32 5.63 3.17 1.44
C ILE A 32 5.52 2.20 0.26
N THR A 33 5.88 0.93 0.43
CA THR A 33 5.66 -0.09 -0.62
C THR A 33 4.17 -0.27 -0.86
N GLY A 34 3.35 -0.37 0.19
CA GLY A 34 1.90 -0.42 0.05
C GLY A 34 1.32 0.81 -0.63
N LEU A 35 1.71 2.01 -0.16
CA LEU A 35 1.24 3.29 -0.67
C LEU A 35 1.61 3.57 -2.14
N ASN A 36 2.70 2.98 -2.65
CA ASN A 36 3.18 3.26 -4.02
C ASN A 36 2.85 2.14 -5.02
N THR A 37 2.38 0.99 -4.56
CA THR A 37 2.13 -0.18 -5.44
C THR A 37 0.68 -0.63 -5.47
N GLY A 38 -0.09 -0.27 -4.44
CA GLY A 38 -1.46 -0.75 -4.27
C GLY A 38 -1.56 -2.27 -4.10
N LEU A 39 -0.47 -2.97 -3.75
CA LEU A 39 -0.48 -4.41 -3.51
C LEU A 39 -1.21 -4.76 -2.21
N ARG A 40 -1.71 -5.99 -2.10
CA ARG A 40 -2.24 -6.49 -0.81
C ARG A 40 -1.07 -6.75 0.12
N VAL A 41 -1.24 -6.50 1.43
CA VAL A 41 -0.17 -6.73 2.42
C VAL A 41 0.37 -8.16 2.33
N GLY A 42 -0.50 -9.15 2.15
CA GLY A 42 -0.09 -10.55 2.03
C GLY A 42 0.81 -10.85 0.84
N ASP A 43 0.69 -10.08 -0.25
CA ASP A 43 1.55 -10.17 -1.43
C ASP A 43 2.87 -9.41 -1.19
N ILE A 44 2.80 -8.21 -0.57
CA ILE A 44 3.97 -7.42 -0.18
C ILE A 44 4.93 -8.23 0.70
N LEU A 45 4.39 -8.97 1.67
CA LEU A 45 5.17 -9.81 2.59
C LEU A 45 5.86 -11.01 1.91
N THR A 46 5.53 -11.32 0.65
CA THR A 46 6.25 -12.37 -0.11
C THR A 46 7.50 -11.86 -0.81
N LEU A 47 7.66 -10.54 -0.93
CA LEU A 47 8.71 -9.95 -1.72
C LEU A 47 10.09 -10.28 -1.14
N LYS A 48 11.00 -10.67 -2.03
CA LYS A 48 12.41 -10.85 -1.76
C LYS A 48 13.24 -9.77 -2.42
N VAL A 49 14.49 -9.64 -1.99
CA VAL A 49 15.43 -8.64 -2.54
C VAL A 49 15.56 -8.76 -4.07
N LYS A 50 15.58 -9.97 -4.62
CA LYS A 50 15.62 -10.19 -6.08
C LYS A 50 14.42 -9.61 -6.83
N ASP A 51 13.25 -9.50 -6.20
CA ASP A 51 12.00 -9.12 -6.86
C ASP A 51 11.90 -7.61 -7.09
N VAL A 52 12.80 -6.81 -6.49
CA VAL A 52 12.83 -5.34 -6.53
C VAL A 52 14.08 -4.75 -7.19
N GLN A 53 14.94 -5.59 -7.78
CA GLN A 53 16.22 -5.14 -8.37
C GLN A 53 16.00 -4.21 -9.57
N GLY A 54 15.01 -4.50 -10.43
CA GLY A 54 14.67 -3.68 -11.59
C GLY A 54 13.72 -2.52 -11.27
N TRP A 55 13.17 -1.88 -12.31
CA TRP A 55 12.10 -0.87 -12.16
C TRP A 55 10.72 -1.46 -11.85
N HIS A 56 10.59 -2.78 -12.00
CA HIS A 56 9.33 -3.48 -11.84
C HIS A 56 9.44 -4.47 -10.69
N ILE A 57 8.45 -4.44 -9.81
CA ILE A 57 8.16 -5.48 -8.84
C ILE A 57 7.46 -6.61 -9.58
N LYS A 58 7.99 -7.82 -9.49
CA LYS A 58 7.41 -9.03 -10.08
C LYS A 58 7.09 -10.02 -8.97
N LEU A 59 5.83 -10.44 -8.86
CA LEU A 59 5.45 -11.49 -7.91
C LEU A 59 4.26 -12.30 -8.43
N ARG A 60 4.01 -13.45 -7.78
CA ARG A 60 2.82 -14.26 -8.00
C ARG A 60 1.84 -13.99 -6.86
N GLU A 61 0.67 -13.44 -7.18
CA GLU A 61 -0.36 -13.14 -6.17
C GLU A 61 -0.73 -14.40 -5.39
N ARG A 62 -0.76 -14.31 -4.06
CA ARG A 62 -1.15 -15.46 -3.22
C ARG A 62 -2.60 -15.88 -3.45
N LYS A 63 -3.51 -14.91 -3.62
CA LYS A 63 -4.96 -15.16 -3.68
C LYS A 63 -5.38 -15.81 -5.00
N THR A 64 -4.78 -15.39 -6.12
CA THR A 64 -5.23 -15.76 -7.46
C THR A 64 -4.23 -16.65 -8.20
N GLY A 65 -2.98 -16.72 -7.73
CA GLY A 65 -1.89 -17.40 -8.44
C GLY A 65 -1.42 -16.69 -9.71
N LYS A 66 -1.96 -15.52 -10.05
CA LYS A 66 -1.58 -14.75 -11.26
C LYS A 66 -0.22 -14.08 -11.06
N GLN A 67 0.58 -14.03 -12.12
CA GLN A 67 1.76 -13.18 -12.12
C GLN A 67 1.34 -11.72 -12.27
N ILE A 68 1.86 -10.87 -11.40
CA ILE A 68 1.66 -9.43 -11.48
C ILE A 68 3.00 -8.72 -11.60
N THR A 69 2.99 -7.68 -12.42
CA THR A 69 4.11 -6.76 -12.59
C THR A 69 3.63 -5.36 -12.23
N ARG A 70 4.37 -4.68 -11.35
CA ARG A 70 4.08 -3.30 -10.92
C ARG A 70 5.31 -2.44 -11.11
N ARG A 71 5.20 -1.40 -11.93
CA ARG A 71 6.26 -0.41 -12.08
C ARG A 71 6.35 0.41 -10.80
N MET A 72 7.56 0.53 -10.24
CA MET A 72 7.79 1.42 -9.12
C MET A 72 7.77 2.88 -9.58
N THR A 73 7.27 3.77 -8.72
CA THR A 73 7.46 5.21 -8.84
C THR A 73 8.94 5.56 -8.72
N LYS A 74 9.34 6.77 -9.15
CA LYS A 74 10.72 7.22 -9.03
C LYS A 74 11.14 7.26 -7.55
N GLU A 75 10.24 7.75 -6.70
CA GLU A 75 10.44 7.84 -5.25
C GLU A 75 10.61 6.45 -4.63
N LEU A 76 9.68 5.51 -4.90
CA LEU A 76 9.80 4.15 -4.37
C LEU A 76 11.07 3.47 -4.87
N LYS A 77 11.45 3.65 -6.14
CA LYS A 77 12.68 3.04 -6.67
C LYS A 77 13.92 3.56 -5.95
N LYS A 78 13.98 4.86 -5.65
CA LYS A 78 15.09 5.48 -4.91
C LYS A 78 15.22 4.88 -3.51
N GLU A 79 14.14 4.87 -2.73
CA GLU A 79 14.14 4.33 -1.36
C GLU A 79 14.42 2.83 -1.36
N MET A 80 13.81 2.07 -2.28
CA MET A 80 14.01 0.62 -2.38
C MET A 80 15.45 0.26 -2.72
N ARG A 81 16.14 1.02 -3.59
CA ARG A 81 17.57 0.76 -3.91
C ARG A 81 18.45 0.89 -2.68
N ARG A 82 18.24 1.94 -1.87
CA ARG A 82 18.97 2.15 -0.61
C ARG A 82 18.65 1.03 0.38
N TYR A 83 17.37 0.71 0.55
CA TYR A 83 16.93 -0.29 1.52
C TYR A 83 17.45 -1.71 1.23
N VAL A 84 17.71 -2.07 -0.02
CA VAL A 84 18.18 -3.42 -0.37
C VAL A 84 19.69 -3.53 -0.58
N GLU A 85 20.42 -2.44 -0.42
CA GLU A 85 21.86 -2.41 -0.59
C GLU A 85 22.55 -3.39 0.39
N GLY A 86 23.47 -4.20 -0.13
CA GLY A 86 24.17 -5.24 0.64
C GLY A 86 23.32 -6.43 1.11
N LYS A 87 22.00 -6.47 0.82
CA LYS A 87 21.13 -7.57 1.28
C LYS A 87 21.17 -8.77 0.31
N PRO A 88 21.19 -10.03 0.81
CA PRO A 88 21.15 -11.22 -0.05
C PRO A 88 19.88 -11.32 -0.90
N PHE A 89 20.01 -11.63 -2.19
CA PHE A 89 18.90 -11.68 -3.15
C PHE A 89 17.73 -12.58 -2.75
N HIS A 90 18.00 -13.67 -2.04
CA HIS A 90 17.00 -14.67 -1.65
C HIS A 90 16.32 -14.36 -0.29
N HIS A 91 16.72 -13.28 0.38
CA HIS A 91 16.10 -12.84 1.63
C HIS A 91 14.77 -12.12 1.39
N PHE A 92 13.82 -12.32 2.31
CA PHE A 92 12.60 -11.52 2.36
C PHE A 92 12.93 -10.06 2.65
N LEU A 93 12.22 -9.14 1.99
CA LEU A 93 12.34 -7.70 2.23
C LEU A 93 11.85 -7.29 3.62
N PHE A 94 10.75 -7.92 4.06
CA PHE A 94 10.09 -7.65 5.33
C PHE A 94 10.29 -8.84 6.27
N LYS A 95 11.54 -9.04 6.68
CA LYS A 95 12.00 -10.21 7.43
C LYS A 95 11.59 -10.12 8.91
N SER A 96 11.13 -11.23 9.46
CA SER A 96 10.89 -11.41 10.90
C SER A 96 12.20 -11.51 11.67
N ARG A 97 12.19 -11.03 12.92
CA ARG A 97 13.27 -11.28 13.89
C ARG A 97 13.30 -12.73 14.35
N GLN A 98 12.18 -13.45 14.21
CA GLN A 98 12.05 -14.84 14.59
C GLN A 98 12.27 -15.77 13.39
N GLY A 99 13.12 -16.78 13.59
CA GLY A 99 13.43 -17.80 12.58
C GLY A 99 14.42 -17.35 11.50
N GLN A 100 14.90 -18.32 10.72
CA GLN A 100 15.84 -18.05 9.62
C GLN A 100 15.10 -17.64 8.36
N ASN A 101 15.37 -16.42 7.87
CA ASN A 101 14.85 -15.87 6.62
C ASN A 101 13.33 -16.11 6.42
N LYS A 102 12.52 -15.73 7.41
CA LYS A 102 11.05 -15.74 7.31
C LYS A 102 10.54 -14.31 7.18
N ALA A 103 9.45 -14.10 6.45
CA ALA A 103 8.75 -12.82 6.46
C ALA A 103 8.00 -12.60 7.78
N ILE A 104 7.71 -11.35 8.14
CA ILE A 104 6.72 -11.05 9.19
C ILE A 104 5.34 -11.58 8.78
N THR A 105 4.48 -11.86 9.77
CA THR A 105 3.12 -12.32 9.51
C THR A 105 2.20 -11.16 9.14
N ARG A 106 0.99 -11.46 8.66
CA ARG A 106 0.00 -10.42 8.35
C ARG A 106 -0.49 -9.73 9.61
N GLU A 107 -0.58 -10.48 10.69
CA GLU A 107 -0.96 -10.02 12.03
C GLU A 107 0.08 -9.03 12.54
N ARG A 108 1.39 -9.33 12.37
CA ARG A 108 2.43 -8.37 12.73
C ARG A 108 2.41 -7.13 11.86
N ALA A 109 2.17 -7.27 10.56
CA ALA A 109 2.02 -6.11 9.67
C ALA A 109 0.80 -5.25 10.04
N TYR A 110 -0.31 -5.87 10.46
CA TYR A 110 -1.46 -5.16 11.02
C TYR A 110 -1.06 -4.37 12.28
N GLN A 111 -0.46 -5.05 13.26
CA GLN A 111 -0.02 -4.44 14.52
C GLN A 111 0.87 -3.22 14.29
N ILE A 112 1.90 -3.34 13.44
CA ILE A 112 2.82 -2.23 13.13
C ILE A 112 2.07 -1.00 12.60
N ILE A 113 1.15 -1.20 11.66
CA ILE A 113 0.43 -0.10 11.01
C ILE A 113 -0.66 0.46 11.93
N HIS A 114 -1.29 -0.39 12.75
CA HIS A 114 -2.32 0.00 13.70
C HIS A 114 -1.72 0.77 14.89
N GLU A 115 -0.64 0.26 15.50
CA GLU A 115 0.08 0.94 16.60
C GLU A 115 0.55 2.34 16.19
N ALA A 116 1.08 2.49 14.96
CA ALA A 116 1.48 3.80 14.46
C ALA A 116 0.29 4.74 14.20
N ALA A 117 -0.85 4.21 13.77
CA ALA A 117 -2.04 5.00 13.55
C ALA A 117 -2.69 5.44 14.86
N GLU A 118 -2.75 4.56 15.86
CA GLU A 118 -3.26 4.83 17.21
C GLU A 118 -2.48 5.96 17.89
N GLU A 119 -1.14 5.91 17.85
CA GLU A 119 -0.28 6.96 18.41
C GLU A 119 -0.51 8.33 17.76
N LEU A 120 -0.87 8.33 16.47
CA LEU A 120 -1.11 9.54 15.70
C LEU A 120 -2.59 9.98 15.69
N GLY A 121 -3.47 9.26 16.39
CA GLY A 121 -4.92 9.55 16.40
C GLY A 121 -5.61 9.32 15.05
N ILE A 122 -5.11 8.41 14.23
CA ILE A 122 -5.66 8.07 12.91
C ILE A 122 -6.55 6.83 13.04
N ASP A 123 -7.86 7.03 12.89
CA ASP A 123 -8.86 5.97 13.08
C ASP A 123 -9.00 5.01 11.90
N ASN A 124 -9.62 3.85 12.16
CA ASN A 124 -10.06 2.87 11.15
C ASN A 124 -8.92 2.32 10.26
N VAL A 125 -7.72 2.19 10.81
CA VAL A 125 -6.55 1.69 10.09
C VAL A 125 -6.42 0.16 10.22
N GLY A 126 -6.09 -0.49 9.10
CA GLY A 126 -5.83 -1.93 9.06
C GLY A 126 -5.03 -2.38 7.83
N THR A 127 -4.98 -3.70 7.62
CA THR A 127 -4.12 -4.33 6.58
C THR A 127 -4.38 -3.86 5.15
N HIS A 128 -5.59 -3.35 4.89
CA HIS A 128 -6.00 -2.83 3.59
C HIS A 128 -5.83 -1.31 3.44
N THR A 129 -5.55 -0.57 4.51
CA THR A 129 -5.45 0.90 4.51
C THR A 129 -4.44 1.40 3.49
N MET A 130 -3.23 0.83 3.43
CA MET A 130 -2.21 1.25 2.45
C MET A 130 -2.72 1.14 1.00
N ARG A 131 -3.41 0.04 0.70
CA ARG A 131 -3.94 -0.23 -0.64
C ARG A 131 -5.14 0.68 -0.96
N LYS A 132 -6.05 0.87 -0.01
CA LYS A 132 -7.17 1.80 -0.16
C LYS A 132 -6.65 3.23 -0.37
N THR A 133 -5.66 3.65 0.41
CA THR A 133 -5.00 4.95 0.32
C THR A 133 -4.36 5.18 -1.05
N PHE A 134 -3.60 4.20 -1.58
CA PHE A 134 -3.09 4.26 -2.96
C PHE A 134 -4.22 4.49 -3.97
N GLY A 135 -5.30 3.72 -3.86
CA GLY A 135 -6.43 3.82 -4.78
C GLY A 135 -7.15 5.17 -4.69
N TYR A 136 -7.40 5.64 -3.48
CA TYR A 136 -8.02 6.95 -3.21
C TYR A 136 -7.18 8.08 -3.81
N LYS A 137 -5.87 8.13 -3.51
CA LYS A 137 -4.96 9.17 -4.01
C LYS A 137 -4.80 9.12 -5.54
N TYR A 138 -4.71 7.92 -6.11
CA TYR A 138 -4.65 7.77 -7.56
C TYR A 138 -5.93 8.29 -8.22
N TYR A 139 -7.10 7.84 -7.75
CA TYR A 139 -8.39 8.25 -8.32
C TYR A 139 -8.58 9.76 -8.22
N ASN A 140 -8.27 10.38 -7.08
CA ASN A 140 -8.42 11.82 -6.95
C ASN A 140 -7.51 12.63 -7.86
N LYS A 141 -6.35 12.08 -8.24
CA LYS A 141 -5.43 12.73 -9.18
C LYS A 141 -5.79 12.53 -10.64
N THR A 142 -6.31 11.36 -11.01
CA THR A 142 -6.48 10.96 -12.43
C THR A 142 -7.92 10.84 -12.87
N LYS A 143 -8.84 10.62 -11.92
CA LYS A 143 -10.24 10.20 -12.10
C LYS A 143 -10.39 8.94 -12.96
N ASP A 144 -9.32 8.14 -13.12
CA ASP A 144 -9.29 6.91 -13.90
C ASP A 144 -9.55 5.68 -13.01
N VAL A 145 -10.83 5.38 -12.82
CA VAL A 145 -11.27 4.17 -12.11
C VAL A 145 -11.01 2.88 -12.91
N GLY A 146 -10.97 2.95 -14.24
CA GLY A 146 -10.78 1.78 -15.10
C GLY A 146 -9.38 1.17 -14.93
N THR A 147 -8.36 2.02 -14.86
CA THR A 147 -7.00 1.58 -14.54
C THR A 147 -6.90 1.02 -13.12
N LEU A 148 -7.52 1.66 -12.13
CA LEU A 148 -7.55 1.15 -10.75
C LEU A 148 -8.23 -0.21 -10.64
N GLN A 149 -9.36 -0.40 -11.33
CA GLN A 149 -10.06 -1.68 -11.38
C GLN A 149 -9.12 -2.79 -11.87
N LYS A 150 -8.37 -2.55 -12.96
CA LYS A 150 -7.38 -3.49 -13.48
C LYS A 150 -6.23 -3.71 -12.50
N MET A 151 -5.72 -2.64 -11.87
CA MET A 151 -4.66 -2.73 -10.87
C MET A 151 -5.08 -3.52 -9.64
N PHE A 152 -6.35 -3.41 -9.24
CA PHE A 152 -6.88 -4.11 -8.09
C PHE A 152 -7.45 -5.49 -8.41
N ASN A 153 -7.65 -5.81 -9.68
CA ASN A 153 -8.33 -7.01 -10.15
C ASN A 153 -9.74 -7.12 -9.54
N HIS A 154 -10.50 -6.01 -9.59
CA HIS A 154 -11.90 -5.96 -9.20
C HIS A 154 -12.81 -6.19 -10.40
N SER A 155 -13.98 -6.79 -10.19
CA SER A 155 -14.92 -7.13 -11.27
C SER A 155 -15.63 -5.93 -11.87
N SER A 156 -15.72 -4.80 -11.17
CA SER A 156 -16.30 -3.56 -11.71
C SER A 156 -15.64 -2.28 -11.17
N PRO A 157 -15.79 -1.15 -11.88
CA PRO A 157 -15.42 0.17 -11.38
C PRO A 157 -16.15 0.55 -10.09
N ALA A 158 -17.44 0.21 -9.97
CA ALA A 158 -18.25 0.51 -8.79
C ALA A 158 -17.69 -0.16 -7.52
N ILE A 159 -17.24 -1.42 -7.61
CA ILE A 159 -16.55 -2.11 -6.51
C ILE A 159 -15.26 -1.39 -6.14
N THR A 160 -14.56 -0.84 -7.13
CA THR A 160 -13.33 -0.09 -6.90
C THR A 160 -13.59 1.21 -6.16
N LEU A 161 -14.54 2.04 -6.61
CA LEU A 161 -14.92 3.29 -5.94
C LEU A 161 -15.35 3.06 -4.50
N ARG A 162 -16.25 2.09 -4.27
CA ARG A 162 -16.66 1.70 -2.92
C ARG A 162 -15.47 1.24 -2.09
N TYR A 163 -14.60 0.41 -2.65
CA TYR A 163 -13.42 -0.09 -1.94
C TYR A 163 -12.48 1.03 -1.47
N ILE A 164 -12.31 2.09 -2.26
CA ILE A 164 -11.44 3.23 -1.94
C ILE A 164 -12.17 4.36 -1.19
N GLY A 165 -13.44 4.16 -0.79
CA GLY A 165 -14.19 5.13 0.00
C GLY A 165 -14.58 6.40 -0.76
N ILE A 166 -14.76 6.32 -2.09
CA ILE A 166 -15.40 7.38 -2.88
C ILE A 166 -16.90 7.20 -2.72
N GLU A 167 -17.51 8.07 -1.94
CA GLU A 167 -18.94 8.07 -1.61
C GLU A 167 -19.76 8.94 -2.58
N GLN A 168 -21.08 8.77 -2.52
CA GLN A 168 -22.02 9.59 -3.30
C GLN A 168 -21.83 11.10 -3.02
N ALA A 169 -21.50 11.49 -1.78
CA ALA A 169 -21.24 12.88 -1.43
C ALA A 169 -20.07 13.51 -2.21
N GLU A 170 -19.02 12.75 -2.55
CA GLU A 170 -17.91 13.24 -3.38
C GLU A 170 -18.32 13.36 -4.88
N LEU A 171 -19.30 12.56 -5.34
CA LEU A 171 -19.91 12.73 -6.66
C LEU A 171 -20.83 13.95 -6.69
N ASP A 172 -21.60 14.16 -5.62
CA ASP A 172 -22.52 15.28 -5.49
C ASP A 172 -21.75 16.62 -5.44
N ASP A 173 -20.61 16.66 -4.74
CA ASP A 173 -19.73 17.84 -4.74
C ASP A 173 -19.11 18.12 -6.13
N ALA A 174 -18.74 17.07 -6.87
CA ALA A 174 -18.26 17.22 -8.24
C ALA A 174 -19.32 17.81 -9.18
N LEU A 175 -20.60 17.52 -8.96
CA LEU A 175 -21.72 18.08 -9.72
C LEU A 175 -22.10 19.49 -9.26
N ARG A 176 -21.81 19.86 -8.01
CA ARG A 176 -22.18 21.16 -7.43
C ARG A 176 -21.63 22.35 -8.21
N ASN A 177 -20.43 22.21 -8.77
CA ASN A 177 -19.75 23.25 -9.53
C ASN A 177 -19.71 22.96 -11.05
N PHE A 178 -20.41 21.93 -11.52
CA PHE A 178 -20.43 21.57 -12.92
C PHE A 178 -21.48 22.38 -13.68
N VAL A 179 -21.02 23.20 -14.62
CA VAL A 179 -21.86 23.98 -15.54
C VAL A 179 -21.38 23.68 -16.96
N ILE A 180 -22.32 23.47 -17.89
CA ILE A 180 -22.06 23.19 -19.32
C ILE A 180 -21.84 24.50 -20.08
#